data_AF-A0A842Y154-F1
#
_entry.id   AF-A0A842Y154-F1
#
_cell.length_a   1.000
_cell.length_b   1.000
_cell.length_c   1.000
_cell.angle_alpha   90.00
_cell.angle_beta   90.00
_cell.angle_gamma   90.00
#
_symmetry.space_group_name_H-M   'P 1'
#
loop_
_entity.id
_entity.type
_entity.pdbx_description
1 polymer ?
#
loop_
_entity_poly.entity_id
_entity_poly.type
_entity_poly.pdbx_seq_one_letter_code
_entity_poly.pdbx_strand_id
1 'polypeptide(L)'
;MPEHEKTEVKNKKKCKKRGRPRKESGYSVWSDDDEETLRRVYPTLSPPELLKLFPNRTTGAIHKKASSLGIVKSQKYVLATKSANPSKKGIAHLTDYAADALSEKFPQLRAGYDNLLEELLSNPAVDPENALQVEMLKMAALKKVEFIIIEQDRIRAGLKGSQLFINPKTGDETWVEARYPHATDSASDFKMARQILKDLGILKEQTQKVEILNNIRFLWEKDEDDEDNTDLIDVEAKTRQDRELLSSGEDE
;
A
#
# COMPACT_ATOMS: atom_id res chain seq x y z
N MET A 1 25.46 -71.38 8.23
CA MET A 1 25.34 -70.16 7.43
C MET A 1 23.96 -70.14 6.79
N PRO A 2 22.94 -69.51 7.41
CA PRO A 2 21.67 -69.27 6.76
C PRO A 2 21.48 -67.80 6.37
N GLU A 3 20.74 -67.62 5.29
CA GLU A 3 20.60 -66.45 4.44
C GLU A 3 19.73 -65.35 5.08
N HIS A 4 20.12 -64.09 4.91
CA HIS A 4 19.37 -62.93 5.38
C HIS A 4 18.21 -62.59 4.44
N GLU A 5 17.00 -62.92 4.88
CA GLU A 5 15.72 -62.53 4.26
C GLU A 5 15.45 -61.04 4.52
N LYS A 6 15.49 -60.21 3.47
CA LYS A 6 15.22 -58.76 3.52
C LYS A 6 13.73 -58.51 3.32
N THR A 7 13.03 -58.07 4.37
CA THR A 7 11.63 -57.63 4.27
C THR A 7 11.54 -56.17 3.78
N GLU A 8 11.01 -55.97 2.56
CA GLU A 8 10.61 -54.67 2.02
C GLU A 8 9.38 -54.11 2.76
N VAL A 9 9.58 -53.09 3.60
CA VAL A 9 8.48 -52.34 4.24
C VAL A 9 7.98 -51.25 3.28
N LYS A 10 6.92 -51.54 2.53
CA LYS A 10 6.22 -50.56 1.68
C LYS A 10 5.36 -49.62 2.51
N ASN A 11 5.93 -48.46 2.85
CA ASN A 11 5.26 -47.42 3.65
C ASN A 11 4.32 -46.57 2.77
N LYS A 12 3.08 -47.04 2.54
CA LYS A 12 2.04 -46.28 1.83
C LYS A 12 1.46 -45.19 2.75
N LYS A 13 1.96 -43.95 2.63
CA LYS A 13 1.35 -42.75 3.25
C LYS A 13 -0.08 -42.53 2.73
N LYS A 14 -1.08 -43.05 3.46
CA LYS A 14 -2.50 -42.73 3.25
C LYS A 14 -2.76 -41.28 3.68
N CYS A 15 -2.71 -40.35 2.73
CA CYS A 15 -3.23 -39.00 2.93
C CYS A 15 -4.77 -39.10 3.05
N LYS A 16 -5.30 -39.03 4.27
CA LYS A 16 -6.74 -38.95 4.55
C LYS A 16 -7.26 -37.62 3.99
N LYS A 17 -7.72 -37.62 2.73
CA LYS A 17 -8.44 -36.48 2.14
C LYS A 17 -9.77 -36.33 2.87
N ARG A 18 -9.83 -35.37 3.80
CA ARG A 18 -11.10 -34.89 4.38
C ARG A 18 -12.03 -34.53 3.22
N GLY A 19 -13.15 -35.25 3.10
CA GLY A 19 -14.14 -35.05 2.06
C GLY A 19 -14.80 -33.69 2.20
N ARG A 20 -14.22 -32.66 1.56
CA ARG A 20 -15.00 -31.49 1.18
C ARG A 20 -15.95 -31.92 0.07
N PRO A 21 -17.26 -31.69 0.18
CA PRO A 21 -18.19 -31.95 -0.92
C PRO A 21 -17.64 -31.24 -2.15
N ARG A 22 -17.39 -32.02 -3.21
CA ARG A 22 -16.84 -31.52 -4.46
C ARG A 22 -17.96 -30.71 -5.08
N LYS A 23 -17.90 -29.38 -4.92
CA LYS A 23 -18.83 -28.43 -5.55
C LYS A 23 -18.99 -28.88 -7.00
N GLU A 24 -20.22 -29.22 -7.40
CA GLU A 24 -20.51 -29.73 -8.73
C GLU A 24 -19.97 -28.72 -9.74
N SER A 25 -18.84 -29.09 -10.32
CA SER A 25 -18.16 -28.29 -11.29
C SER A 25 -19.03 -28.34 -12.54
N GLY A 26 -19.82 -27.29 -12.74
CA GLY A 26 -20.45 -26.97 -14.02
C GLY A 26 -19.36 -26.73 -15.07
N TYR A 27 -18.65 -27.79 -15.45
CA TYR A 27 -17.72 -27.79 -16.55
C TYR A 27 -18.56 -27.65 -17.81
N SER A 28 -18.81 -26.41 -18.23
CA SER A 28 -19.28 -26.15 -19.58
C SER A 28 -18.31 -26.82 -20.56
N VAL A 29 -18.83 -27.57 -21.52
CA VAL A 29 -18.02 -28.12 -22.62
C VAL A 29 -17.49 -26.93 -23.43
N TRP A 30 -16.24 -26.97 -23.89
CA TRP A 30 -15.73 -25.94 -24.80
C TRP A 30 -16.37 -26.15 -26.17
N SER A 31 -17.04 -25.14 -26.72
CA SER A 31 -17.53 -25.17 -28.10
C SER A 31 -16.38 -24.90 -29.06
N ASP A 32 -16.56 -25.30 -30.32
CA ASP A 32 -15.59 -25.01 -31.38
C ASP A 32 -15.41 -23.49 -31.57
N ASP A 33 -16.50 -22.72 -31.45
CA ASP A 33 -16.49 -21.24 -31.50
C ASP A 33 -15.64 -20.63 -30.37
N ASP A 34 -15.73 -21.20 -29.15
CA ASP A 34 -14.92 -20.76 -28.01
C ASP A 34 -13.44 -21.04 -28.26
N GLU A 35 -13.12 -22.20 -28.85
CA GLU A 35 -11.75 -22.58 -29.18
C GLU A 35 -11.14 -21.69 -30.27
N GLU A 36 -11.90 -21.38 -31.31
CA GLU A 36 -11.46 -20.47 -32.38
C GLU A 36 -11.24 -19.06 -31.84
N THR A 37 -12.18 -18.58 -31.01
CA THR A 37 -12.04 -17.29 -30.32
C THR A 37 -10.79 -17.29 -29.46
N LEU A 38 -10.56 -18.35 -28.67
CA LEU A 38 -9.39 -18.48 -27.81
C LEU A 38 -8.08 -18.46 -28.61
N ARG A 39 -8.00 -19.14 -29.76
CA ARG A 39 -6.82 -19.11 -30.65
C ARG A 39 -6.47 -17.71 -31.10
N ARG A 40 -7.48 -16.92 -31.46
CA ARG A 40 -7.29 -15.55 -31.95
C ARG A 40 -6.85 -14.58 -30.85
N VAL A 41 -7.48 -14.66 -29.67
CA VAL A 41 -7.34 -13.61 -28.64
C VAL A 41 -6.31 -13.93 -27.57
N TYR A 42 -6.01 -15.21 -27.33
CA TYR A 42 -5.09 -15.61 -26.26
C TYR A 42 -3.67 -15.04 -26.42
N PRO A 43 -3.05 -14.99 -27.61
CA PRO A 43 -1.66 -14.53 -27.73
C PRO A 43 -1.43 -13.07 -27.35
N THR A 44 -2.46 -12.23 -27.42
CA THR A 44 -2.37 -10.76 -27.28
C THR A 44 -3.00 -10.24 -25.99
N LEU A 45 -4.16 -10.76 -25.58
CA LEU A 45 -4.93 -10.20 -24.47
C LEU A 45 -4.41 -10.59 -23.08
N SER A 46 -4.69 -9.74 -22.11
CA SER A 46 -4.41 -9.94 -20.69
C SER A 46 -5.47 -10.84 -20.01
N PRO A 47 -5.17 -11.44 -18.84
CA PRO A 47 -6.14 -12.25 -18.09
C PRO A 47 -7.50 -11.56 -17.81
N PRO A 48 -7.59 -10.28 -17.41
CA PRO A 48 -8.89 -9.64 -17.17
C PRO A 48 -9.70 -9.45 -18.46
N GLU A 49 -9.05 -9.16 -19.59
CA GLU A 49 -9.72 -9.06 -20.89
C GLU A 49 -10.25 -10.42 -21.37
N LEU A 50 -9.47 -11.49 -21.13
CA LEU A 50 -9.92 -12.86 -21.40
C LEU A 50 -11.15 -13.24 -20.57
N LEU A 51 -11.23 -12.79 -19.31
CA LEU A 51 -12.43 -13.02 -18.48
C LEU A 51 -13.67 -12.28 -18.99
N LYS A 52 -13.50 -11.11 -19.62
CA LYS A 52 -14.62 -10.39 -20.26
C LYS A 52 -15.19 -11.16 -21.46
N LEU A 53 -14.32 -11.84 -22.21
CA LEU A 53 -14.73 -12.67 -23.35
C LEU A 53 -15.30 -14.03 -22.92
N PHE A 54 -14.85 -14.57 -21.79
CA PHE A 54 -15.28 -15.88 -21.28
C PHE A 54 -15.81 -15.77 -19.83
N PRO A 55 -16.95 -15.11 -19.59
CA PRO A 55 -17.43 -14.77 -18.24
C PRO A 55 -17.74 -16.01 -17.38
N ASN A 56 -18.07 -17.13 -18.01
CA ASN A 56 -18.37 -18.39 -17.32
C ASN A 56 -17.12 -19.25 -17.03
N ARG A 57 -15.91 -18.74 -17.34
CA ARG A 57 -14.65 -19.48 -17.20
C ARG A 57 -13.73 -18.80 -16.21
N THR A 58 -12.99 -19.62 -15.46
CA THR A 58 -11.89 -19.13 -14.64
C THR A 58 -10.63 -18.96 -15.49
N THR A 59 -9.75 -18.06 -15.10
CA THR A 59 -8.43 -17.86 -15.74
C THR A 59 -7.64 -19.15 -15.87
N GLY A 60 -7.69 -20.01 -14.83
CA GLY A 60 -7.05 -21.32 -14.84
C GLY A 60 -7.65 -22.29 -15.86
N ALA A 61 -8.97 -22.25 -16.10
CA ALA A 61 -9.61 -23.07 -17.14
C ALA A 61 -9.19 -22.62 -18.54
N ILE A 62 -9.16 -21.30 -18.78
CA ILE A 62 -8.70 -20.70 -20.04
C ILE A 62 -7.23 -21.09 -20.31
N HIS A 63 -6.36 -20.96 -19.31
CA HIS A 63 -4.95 -21.32 -19.44
C HIS A 63 -4.75 -22.82 -19.72
N LYS A 64 -5.47 -23.70 -19.01
CA LYS A 64 -5.43 -25.14 -19.27
C LYS A 64 -5.89 -25.48 -20.68
N LYS A 65 -6.96 -24.85 -21.16
CA LYS A 65 -7.46 -25.08 -22.52
C LYS A 65 -6.46 -24.57 -23.57
N ALA A 66 -5.94 -23.35 -23.42
CA ALA A 66 -4.92 -22.81 -24.31
C ALA A 66 -3.67 -23.70 -24.37
N SER A 67 -3.23 -24.23 -23.23
CA SER A 67 -2.12 -25.18 -23.17
C SER A 67 -2.44 -26.50 -23.88
N SER A 68 -3.67 -27.03 -23.74
CA SER A 68 -4.08 -28.24 -24.46
C SER A 68 -4.17 -28.05 -25.98
N LEU A 69 -4.42 -26.81 -26.42
CA LEU A 69 -4.43 -26.41 -27.84
C LEU A 69 -3.05 -26.01 -28.37
N GLY A 70 -2.01 -26.02 -27.54
CA GLY A 70 -0.66 -25.61 -27.92
C GLY A 70 -0.51 -24.11 -28.20
N ILE A 71 -1.44 -23.27 -27.74
CA ILE A 71 -1.41 -21.83 -27.96
C ILE A 71 -0.47 -21.19 -26.93
N VAL A 72 0.52 -20.44 -27.41
CA VAL A 72 1.46 -19.69 -26.58
C VAL A 72 1.17 -18.19 -26.63
N LYS A 73 1.57 -17.47 -25.58
CA LYS A 73 1.52 -16.00 -25.58
C LYS A 73 2.50 -15.44 -26.62
N SER A 74 2.14 -14.33 -27.25
CA SER A 74 3.03 -13.65 -28.19
C SER A 74 4.30 -13.17 -27.50
N GLN A 75 5.42 -13.12 -28.22
CA GLN A 75 6.69 -12.63 -27.68
C GLN A 75 6.57 -11.19 -27.15
N LYS A 76 5.80 -10.34 -27.85
CA LYS A 76 5.49 -8.97 -27.41
C LYS A 76 4.82 -8.95 -26.03
N TYR A 77 3.82 -9.81 -25.82
CA TYR A 77 3.16 -9.95 -24.52
C TYR A 77 4.12 -10.45 -23.43
N VAL A 78 4.95 -11.44 -23.75
CA VAL A 78 5.96 -11.99 -22.82
C VAL A 78 6.97 -10.92 -22.41
N LEU A 79 7.42 -10.07 -23.34
CA LEU A 79 8.33 -8.96 -23.04
C LEU A 79 7.66 -7.89 -22.18
N ALA A 80 6.44 -7.48 -22.53
CA ALA A 80 5.67 -6.50 -21.76
C ALA A 80 5.40 -6.95 -20.32
N THR A 81 5.06 -8.22 -20.11
CA THR A 81 4.85 -8.79 -18.76
C THR A 81 6.16 -9.01 -17.99
N LYS A 82 7.29 -9.22 -18.67
CA LYS A 82 8.61 -9.28 -18.03
C LYS A 82 9.06 -7.90 -17.55
N SER A 83 8.83 -6.83 -18.32
CA SER A 83 9.14 -5.46 -17.89
C SER A 83 8.20 -4.94 -16.80
N ALA A 84 6.96 -5.44 -16.78
CA ALA A 84 5.95 -5.06 -15.80
C ALA A 84 6.00 -5.83 -14.48
N ASN A 85 6.80 -6.90 -14.35
CA ASN A 85 6.92 -7.61 -13.08
C ASN A 85 7.85 -6.85 -12.13
N PRO A 86 7.33 -6.18 -11.08
CA PRO A 86 8.16 -5.44 -10.13
C PRO A 86 9.14 -6.37 -9.39
N SER A 87 8.78 -7.64 -9.22
CA SER A 87 9.63 -8.66 -8.59
C SER A 87 10.97 -8.90 -9.30
N LYS A 88 11.09 -8.53 -10.58
CA LYS A 88 12.35 -8.63 -11.34
C LYS A 88 13.15 -7.34 -11.38
N LYS A 89 12.57 -6.20 -11.01
CA LYS A 89 13.29 -4.92 -10.90
C LYS A 89 14.20 -4.86 -9.65
N GLY A 90 14.33 -5.98 -8.92
CA GLY A 90 15.08 -6.03 -7.67
C GLY A 90 14.34 -5.32 -6.54
N ILE A 91 14.82 -5.50 -5.30
CA ILE A 91 14.30 -4.79 -4.12
C ILE A 91 14.38 -3.27 -4.33
N ALA A 92 15.37 -2.82 -5.12
CA ALA A 92 15.75 -1.43 -5.34
C ALA A 92 14.73 -0.51 -6.02
N HIS A 93 13.57 -1.02 -6.45
CA HIS A 93 12.52 -0.21 -7.06
C HIS A 93 11.13 -0.51 -6.48
N LEU A 94 11.08 -1.30 -5.40
CA LEU A 94 9.80 -1.67 -4.78
C LEU A 94 9.16 -0.45 -4.13
N THR A 95 9.98 0.43 -3.52
CA THR A 95 9.52 1.65 -2.85
C THR A 95 9.09 2.71 -3.83
N ASP A 96 9.80 2.87 -4.95
CA ASP A 96 9.51 3.92 -5.93
C ASP A 96 8.13 3.71 -6.56
N TYR A 97 7.78 2.47 -6.90
CA TYR A 97 6.44 2.14 -7.41
C TYR A 97 5.34 2.40 -6.38
N ALA A 98 5.58 2.08 -5.11
CA ALA A 98 4.61 2.32 -4.05
C ALA A 98 4.45 3.82 -3.76
N ALA A 99 5.54 4.58 -3.80
CA ALA A 99 5.52 6.03 -3.63
C ALA A 99 4.82 6.73 -4.80
N ASP A 100 4.98 6.25 -6.03
CA ASP A 100 4.28 6.79 -7.20
C ASP A 100 2.78 6.49 -7.13
N ALA A 101 2.41 5.26 -6.78
CA ALA A 101 1.00 4.89 -6.56
C ALA A 101 0.35 5.68 -5.41
N LEU A 102 1.10 6.00 -4.35
CA LEU A 102 0.67 6.89 -3.27
C LEU A 102 0.47 8.32 -3.78
N SER A 103 1.39 8.82 -4.62
CA SER A 103 1.32 10.18 -5.15
C SER A 103 0.10 10.43 -6.04
N GLU A 104 -0.36 9.42 -6.77
CA GLU A 104 -1.55 9.51 -7.61
C GLU A 104 -2.83 9.70 -6.76
N LYS A 105 -2.90 9.05 -5.60
CA LYS A 105 -4.06 9.14 -4.70
C LYS A 105 -3.97 10.30 -3.70
N PHE A 106 -2.76 10.62 -3.25
CA PHE A 106 -2.49 11.52 -2.13
C PHE A 106 -1.26 12.41 -2.42
N PRO A 107 -1.40 13.41 -3.30
CA PRO A 107 -0.26 14.25 -3.72
C PRO A 107 0.42 14.99 -2.56
N GLN A 108 -0.35 15.44 -1.56
CA GLN A 108 0.19 16.10 -0.36
C GLN A 108 1.09 15.19 0.49
N LEU A 109 0.82 13.87 0.49
CA LEU A 109 1.62 12.89 1.22
C LEU A 109 2.89 12.53 0.47
N ARG A 110 2.94 12.74 -0.86
CA ARG A 110 4.18 12.59 -1.62
C ARG A 110 5.22 13.62 -1.20
N ALA A 111 4.83 14.89 -1.08
CA ALA A 111 5.71 15.94 -0.57
C ALA A 111 6.22 15.61 0.84
N GLY A 112 5.33 15.11 1.72
CA GLY A 112 5.72 14.65 3.06
C GLY A 112 6.70 13.47 3.04
N TYR A 113 6.51 12.51 2.13
CA TYR A 113 7.44 11.39 1.92
C TYR A 113 8.81 11.87 1.43
N ASP A 114 8.84 12.75 0.42
CA ASP A 114 10.06 13.25 -0.18
C ASP A 114 10.87 14.08 0.85
N ASN A 115 10.20 14.95 1.62
CA ASN A 115 10.82 15.71 2.71
C ASN A 115 11.41 14.79 3.80
N LEU A 116 10.66 13.76 4.21
CA LEU A 116 11.12 12.81 5.22
C LEU A 116 12.28 11.96 4.72
N LEU A 117 12.28 11.61 3.42
CA LEU A 117 13.39 10.91 2.80
C LEU A 117 14.64 11.79 2.71
N GLU A 118 14.49 13.06 2.33
CA GLU A 118 15.58 14.03 2.30
C GLU A 118 16.19 14.25 3.69
N GLU A 119 15.35 14.36 4.73
CA GLU A 119 15.80 14.46 6.13
C GLU A 119 16.60 13.21 6.56
N LEU A 120 16.11 12.01 6.24
CA LEU A 120 16.79 10.76 6.57
C LEU A 120 18.12 10.59 5.82
N LEU A 121 18.17 10.97 4.53
CA LEU A 121 19.37 10.88 3.71
C LEU A 121 20.42 11.95 4.05
N SER A 122 19.99 13.09 4.61
CA SER A 122 20.90 14.15 5.09
C SER A 122 21.65 13.76 6.38
N ASN A 123 21.28 12.63 7.01
CA ASN A 123 21.95 12.19 8.23
C ASN A 123 23.35 11.64 7.92
N PRO A 124 24.42 12.15 8.58
CA PRO A 124 25.80 11.71 8.32
C PRO A 124 26.07 10.24 8.64
N ALA A 125 25.17 9.54 9.34
CA ALA A 125 25.26 8.11 9.60
C ALA A 125 24.78 7.24 8.42
N VAL A 126 24.18 7.84 7.39
CA VAL A 126 23.66 7.15 6.23
C VAL A 126 24.67 7.27 5.09
N ASP A 127 25.12 6.12 4.56
CA ASP A 127 25.97 6.09 3.38
C ASP A 127 25.09 6.13 2.12
N PRO A 128 25.10 7.22 1.33
CA PRO A 128 24.25 7.34 0.15
C PRO A 128 24.65 6.35 -0.96
N GLU A 129 25.87 5.84 -0.97
CA GLU A 129 26.33 4.84 -1.95
C GLU A 129 25.85 3.41 -1.59
N ASN A 130 25.39 3.21 -0.35
CA ASN A 130 24.84 1.94 0.09
C ASN A 130 23.36 1.81 -0.30
N ALA A 131 23.13 1.28 -1.51
CA ALA A 131 21.78 1.09 -2.07
C ALA A 131 20.82 0.33 -1.13
N LEU A 132 21.31 -0.65 -0.36
CA LEU A 132 20.45 -1.41 0.56
C LEU A 132 19.97 -0.52 1.73
N GLN A 133 20.86 0.31 2.28
CA GLN A 133 20.53 1.22 3.39
C GLN A 133 19.49 2.26 2.93
N VAL A 134 19.70 2.85 1.75
CA VAL A 134 18.77 3.81 1.14
C VAL A 134 17.39 3.20 0.93
N GLU A 135 17.31 1.98 0.39
CA GLU A 135 16.03 1.29 0.17
C GLU A 135 15.31 0.94 1.48
N MET A 136 16.04 0.55 2.52
CA MET A 136 15.46 0.32 3.84
C MET A 136 14.88 1.62 4.43
N LEU A 137 15.55 2.76 4.23
CA LEU A 137 15.05 4.07 4.67
C LEU A 137 13.80 4.48 3.88
N LYS A 138 13.80 4.31 2.56
CA LYS A 138 12.61 4.52 1.71
C LYS A 138 11.43 3.67 2.18
N MET A 139 11.66 2.38 2.46
CA MET A 139 10.62 1.48 3.00
C MET A 139 10.09 1.96 4.35
N ALA A 140 10.97 2.40 5.25
CA ALA A 140 10.58 2.92 6.56
C ALA A 140 9.78 4.22 6.45
N ALA A 141 10.20 5.13 5.57
CA ALA A 141 9.50 6.36 5.23
C ALA A 141 8.09 6.07 4.70
N LEU A 142 7.99 5.16 3.72
CA LEU A 142 6.72 4.77 3.12
C LEU A 142 5.77 4.15 4.14
N LYS A 143 6.26 3.25 5.00
CA LYS A 143 5.47 2.66 6.09
C LYS A 143 4.98 3.71 7.08
N LYS A 144 5.77 4.73 7.36
CA LYS A 144 5.37 5.85 8.23
C LYS A 144 4.24 6.67 7.59
N VAL A 145 4.31 6.94 6.29
CA VAL A 145 3.28 7.65 5.53
C VAL A 145 1.99 6.84 5.45
N GLU A 146 2.06 5.54 5.13
CA GLU A 146 0.90 4.63 5.16
C GLU A 146 0.21 4.65 6.53
N PHE A 147 0.98 4.64 7.62
CA PHE A 147 0.43 4.71 8.97
C PHE A 147 -0.32 6.03 9.22
N ILE A 148 0.21 7.17 8.75
CA ILE A 148 -0.46 8.47 8.88
C ILE A 148 -1.79 8.48 8.12
N ILE A 149 -1.84 7.92 6.91
CA ILE A 149 -3.07 7.82 6.11
C ILE A 149 -4.12 7.01 6.87
N ILE A 150 -3.73 5.82 7.37
CA ILE A 150 -4.64 4.95 8.12
C ILE A 150 -5.19 5.67 9.36
N GLU A 151 -4.36 6.41 10.10
CA GLU A 151 -4.83 7.19 11.25
C GLU A 151 -5.74 8.36 10.87
N GLN A 152 -5.45 9.08 9.77
CA GLN A 152 -6.33 10.14 9.28
C GLN A 152 -7.72 9.60 8.90
N ASP A 153 -7.77 8.48 8.17
CA ASP A 153 -9.03 7.85 7.78
C ASP A 153 -9.81 7.35 9.01
N ARG A 154 -9.12 6.83 10.03
CA ARG A 154 -9.73 6.47 11.32
C ARG A 154 -10.40 7.65 12.00
N ILE A 155 -9.69 8.78 12.08
CA ILE A 155 -10.19 10.01 12.72
C ILE A 155 -11.42 10.52 11.97
N ARG A 156 -11.34 10.62 10.63
CA ARG A 156 -12.45 11.08 9.78
C ARG A 156 -13.68 10.19 9.86
N ALA A 157 -13.50 8.87 9.96
CA ALA A 157 -14.60 7.94 10.09
C ALA A 157 -15.22 7.89 11.49
N GLY A 158 -14.68 8.64 12.47
CA GLY A 158 -15.11 8.57 13.87
C GLY A 158 -14.83 7.21 14.53
N LEU A 159 -14.01 6.37 13.90
CA LEU A 159 -13.73 5.00 14.28
C LEU A 159 -12.57 4.91 15.28
N LYS A 160 -12.74 5.53 16.45
CA LYS A 160 -11.80 5.38 17.56
C LYS A 160 -11.86 3.92 18.04
N GLY A 161 -10.78 3.16 17.84
CA GLY A 161 -10.65 1.77 18.29
C GLY A 161 -10.92 0.70 17.22
N SER A 162 -11.26 1.07 15.98
CA SER A 162 -11.38 0.10 14.88
C SER A 162 -10.09 0.04 14.06
N GLN A 163 -9.86 -1.09 13.41
CA GLN A 163 -8.70 -1.34 12.57
C GLN A 163 -9.13 -1.61 11.12
N LEU A 164 -8.46 -0.95 10.18
CA LEU A 164 -8.63 -1.22 8.75
C LEU A 164 -7.94 -2.54 8.40
N PHE A 165 -8.71 -3.50 7.93
CA PHE A 165 -8.22 -4.75 7.37
C PHE A 165 -8.45 -4.75 5.87
N ILE A 166 -7.35 -4.70 5.10
CA ILE A 166 -7.38 -4.84 3.65
C ILE A 166 -7.16 -6.31 3.32
N ASN A 167 -8.14 -6.96 2.70
CA ASN A 167 -7.99 -8.35 2.28
C ASN A 167 -6.96 -8.44 1.14
N PRO A 168 -5.81 -9.12 1.31
CA PRO A 168 -4.75 -9.13 0.31
C PRO A 168 -5.14 -9.82 -1.00
N LYS A 169 -6.24 -10.60 -1.02
CA LYS A 169 -6.69 -11.31 -2.22
C LYS A 169 -7.73 -10.55 -3.02
N THR A 170 -8.57 -9.75 -2.35
CA THR A 170 -9.69 -9.06 -2.99
C THR A 170 -9.48 -7.55 -3.07
N GLY A 171 -8.62 -6.99 -2.22
CA GLY A 171 -8.44 -5.55 -2.07
C GLY A 171 -9.56 -4.89 -1.27
N ASP A 172 -10.54 -5.66 -0.77
CA ASP A 172 -11.66 -5.11 -0.02
C ASP A 172 -11.21 -4.56 1.33
N GLU A 173 -11.69 -3.37 1.63
CA GLU A 173 -11.46 -2.65 2.87
C GLU A 173 -12.56 -2.97 3.87
N THR A 174 -12.19 -3.54 5.02
CA THR A 174 -13.13 -3.83 6.11
C THR A 174 -12.63 -3.23 7.41
N TRP A 175 -13.46 -2.40 8.04
CA TRP A 175 -13.19 -1.89 9.38
C TRP A 175 -13.66 -2.92 10.41
N VAL A 176 -12.72 -3.45 11.20
CA VAL A 176 -13.02 -4.38 12.28
C VAL A 176 -12.78 -3.67 13.60
N GLU A 177 -13.82 -3.58 14.43
CA GLU A 177 -13.69 -3.05 15.80
C GLU A 177 -12.70 -3.94 16.58
N ALA A 178 -11.57 -3.37 17.02
CA ALA A 178 -10.54 -4.15 17.67
C ALA A 178 -11.01 -4.49 19.09
N ARG A 179 -11.61 -5.68 19.26
CA ARG A 179 -12.09 -6.17 20.56
C ARG A 179 -10.97 -6.29 21.61
N TYR A 180 -9.73 -6.31 21.17
CA TYR A 180 -8.56 -6.09 22.01
C TYR A 180 -7.58 -5.18 21.26
N PRO A 181 -7.01 -4.14 21.92
CA PRO A 181 -5.92 -3.35 21.38
C PRO A 181 -4.62 -4.16 21.46
N HIS A 182 -4.61 -5.38 20.96
CA HIS A 182 -3.39 -6.12 20.72
C HIS A 182 -2.84 -5.61 19.40
N ALA A 183 -1.96 -4.62 19.53
CA ALA A 183 -0.97 -4.16 18.58
C ALA A 183 -0.76 -5.18 17.45
N THR A 184 -1.19 -4.83 16.24
CA THR A 184 -0.99 -5.67 15.06
C THR A 184 0.47 -5.83 14.71
N ASP A 185 0.77 -6.71 13.76
CA ASP A 185 2.09 -6.83 13.14
C ASP A 185 2.63 -5.48 12.62
N SER A 186 1.80 -4.47 12.36
CA SER A 186 2.28 -3.10 12.10
C SER A 186 3.04 -2.47 13.28
N ALA A 187 2.73 -2.82 14.53
CA ALA A 187 3.53 -2.46 15.68
C ALA A 187 4.82 -3.28 15.76
N SER A 188 4.85 -4.50 15.21
CA SER A 188 6.07 -5.28 15.01
C SER A 188 6.95 -4.64 13.93
N ASP A 189 6.38 -4.25 12.81
CA ASP A 189 7.05 -3.55 11.70
C ASP A 189 7.53 -2.16 12.14
N PHE A 190 6.75 -1.43 12.93
CA PHE A 190 7.16 -0.16 13.51
C PHE A 190 8.26 -0.33 14.55
N LYS A 191 8.21 -1.40 15.37
CA LYS A 191 9.31 -1.76 16.27
C LYS A 191 10.57 -2.14 15.48
N MET A 192 10.42 -2.85 14.36
CA MET A 192 11.52 -3.24 13.48
C MET A 192 12.13 -2.02 12.80
N ALA A 193 11.33 -1.13 12.20
CA ALA A 193 11.79 0.13 11.63
C ALA A 193 12.48 1.00 12.69
N ARG A 194 11.91 1.11 13.88
CA ARG A 194 12.52 1.82 15.01
C ARG A 194 13.82 1.17 15.47
N GLN A 195 13.92 -0.15 15.46
CA GLN A 195 15.14 -0.88 15.80
C GLN A 195 16.21 -0.65 14.74
N ILE A 196 15.86 -0.71 13.45
CA ILE A 196 16.75 -0.38 12.33
C ILE A 196 17.30 1.04 12.50
N LEU A 197 16.43 2.03 12.75
CA LEU A 197 16.85 3.42 12.95
C LEU A 197 17.71 3.61 14.22
N LYS A 198 17.50 2.81 15.26
CA LYS A 198 18.37 2.78 16.45
C LYS A 198 19.73 2.16 16.13
N ASP A 199 19.76 1.04 15.43
CA ASP A 199 20.97 0.31 15.06
C ASP A 199 21.84 1.14 14.10
N LEU A 200 21.21 1.95 13.24
CA LEU A 200 21.87 2.94 12.38
C LEU A 200 22.35 4.20 13.13
N GLY A 201 22.09 4.33 14.43
CA GLY A 201 22.47 5.49 15.23
C GLY A 201 21.69 6.77 14.91
N ILE A 202 20.63 6.68 14.09
CA ILE A 202 19.78 7.81 13.67
C ILE A 202 18.90 8.26 14.83
N LEU A 203 18.35 7.32 15.59
CA LEU A 203 17.50 7.58 16.76
C LEU A 203 18.33 7.53 18.06
N LYS A 204 18.67 8.69 18.63
CA LYS A 204 19.26 8.77 19.98
C LYS A 204 18.19 8.47 21.04
N GLU A 205 18.55 7.70 22.05
CA GLU A 205 17.64 6.81 22.77
C GLU A 205 16.46 7.48 23.51
N GLN A 206 16.48 8.78 23.82
CA GLN A 206 15.33 9.46 24.45
C GLN A 206 15.06 10.92 24.06
N THR A 207 16.01 11.67 23.50
CA THR A 207 15.85 13.12 23.28
C THR A 207 15.12 13.51 22.00
N GLN A 208 15.25 12.74 20.91
CA GLN A 208 14.62 13.08 19.60
C GLN A 208 13.15 12.68 19.49
N LYS A 209 12.64 11.82 20.39
CA LYS A 209 11.24 11.38 20.36
C LYS A 209 10.27 12.55 20.59
N VAL A 210 10.70 13.55 21.37
CA VAL A 210 9.93 14.77 21.64
C VAL A 210 10.03 15.73 20.44
N GLU A 211 11.19 15.80 19.80
CA GLU A 211 11.46 16.73 18.71
C GLU A 211 10.74 16.35 17.40
N ILE A 212 10.75 15.06 17.03
CA ILE A 212 10.01 14.58 15.86
C ILE A 212 8.48 14.68 16.08
N LEU A 213 7.99 14.39 17.29
CA LEU A 213 6.58 14.57 17.62
C LEU A 213 6.18 16.06 17.64
N ASN A 214 7.07 16.95 18.07
CA ASN A 214 6.85 18.40 18.01
C ASN A 214 6.88 18.93 16.58
N ASN A 215 7.75 18.44 15.71
CA ASN A 215 7.78 18.85 14.29
C ASN A 215 6.53 18.37 13.54
N ILE A 216 6.03 17.16 13.85
CA ILE A 216 4.77 16.65 13.29
C ILE A 216 3.57 17.43 13.85
N ARG A 217 3.57 17.77 15.15
CA ARG A 217 2.55 18.61 15.77
C ARG A 217 2.53 20.02 15.16
N PHE A 218 3.69 20.60 14.90
CA PHE A 218 3.83 21.90 14.24
C PHE A 218 3.29 21.88 12.81
N LEU A 219 3.47 20.77 12.07
CA LEU A 219 2.85 20.58 10.75
C LEU A 219 1.33 20.37 10.82
N TRP A 220 0.76 20.08 11.99
CA TRP A 220 -0.69 19.90 12.19
C TRP A 220 -1.39 21.14 12.75
N GLU A 221 -0.70 21.94 13.59
CA GLU A 221 -1.26 23.18 14.14
C GLU A 221 -1.23 24.34 13.12
N LYS A 222 -0.42 24.24 12.06
CA LYS A 222 -0.31 25.31 11.06
C LYS A 222 -1.51 25.42 10.10
N ASP A 223 -2.37 24.40 10.06
CA ASP A 223 -3.54 24.39 9.18
C ASP A 223 -4.85 24.78 9.91
N GLU A 224 -4.86 24.91 11.25
CA GLU A 224 -6.06 25.27 12.02
C GLU A 224 -6.18 26.77 12.37
N ASP A 225 -5.09 27.55 12.30
CA ASP A 225 -5.10 28.96 12.74
C ASP A 225 -5.31 29.99 11.60
N ASP A 226 -5.40 29.56 10.34
CA ASP A 226 -5.55 30.49 9.19
C ASP A 226 -7.01 30.68 8.70
N GLU A 227 -8.01 29.98 9.27
CA GLU A 227 -9.42 30.12 8.82
C GLU A 227 -10.28 31.14 9.60
N ASP A 228 -9.82 31.69 10.73
CA ASP A 228 -10.62 32.65 11.53
C ASP A 228 -10.12 34.12 11.52
N ASN A 229 -9.08 34.45 10.73
CA ASN A 229 -8.54 35.81 10.68
C ASN A 229 -9.01 36.66 9.49
N THR A 230 -10.15 36.31 8.86
CA THR A 230 -10.80 37.15 7.85
C THR A 230 -11.75 38.22 8.43
N ASP A 231 -12.03 38.19 9.73
CA ASP A 231 -12.98 39.13 10.36
C ASP A 231 -12.32 40.38 10.98
N LEU A 232 -10.98 40.49 10.95
CA LEU A 232 -10.25 41.61 11.56
C LEU A 232 -9.96 42.80 10.62
N ILE A 233 -10.38 42.74 9.36
CA ILE A 233 -10.18 43.86 8.40
C ILE A 233 -11.34 44.90 8.47
N ASP A 234 -12.50 44.57 9.05
CA ASP A 234 -13.66 45.49 9.06
C ASP A 234 -13.80 46.39 10.29
N VAL A 235 -12.99 46.19 11.34
CA VAL A 235 -13.03 47.05 12.55
C VAL A 235 -12.31 48.38 12.32
N GLU A 236 -11.24 48.40 11.53
CA GLU A 236 -10.48 49.63 11.24
C GLU A 236 -11.23 50.57 10.28
N ALA A 237 -12.06 50.03 9.38
CA ALA A 237 -12.92 50.82 8.50
C ALA A 237 -14.05 51.51 9.27
N LYS A 238 -14.66 50.83 10.25
CA LYS A 238 -15.74 51.38 11.09
C LYS A 238 -15.23 52.48 12.03
N THR A 239 -14.02 52.32 12.57
CA THR A 239 -13.42 53.31 13.48
C THR A 239 -13.00 54.61 12.76
N ARG A 240 -12.79 54.59 11.44
CA ARG A 240 -12.57 55.82 10.65
C ARG A 240 -13.84 56.62 10.40
N GLN A 241 -14.97 55.96 10.18
CA GLN A 241 -16.25 56.64 9.94
C GLN A 241 -16.77 57.37 11.18
N ASP A 242 -16.61 56.77 12.36
CA ASP A 242 -17.04 57.39 13.62
C ASP A 242 -16.14 58.57 14.05
N ARG A 243 -14.89 58.61 13.57
CA ARG A 243 -13.95 59.71 13.84
C ARG A 243 -14.20 60.94 12.96
N GLU A 244 -14.73 60.78 11.75
CA GLU A 244 -15.12 61.91 10.90
C GLU A 244 -16.40 62.60 11.37
N LEU A 245 -17.36 61.87 11.94
CA LEU A 245 -18.62 62.44 12.45
C LEU A 245 -18.46 63.32 13.69
N LEU A 246 -17.36 63.17 14.45
CA LEU A 246 -17.06 64.01 15.61
C LEU A 246 -16.27 65.28 15.27
N SER A 247 -15.77 65.41 14.03
CA SER A 247 -14.96 66.56 13.61
C SER A 247 -15.75 67.69 12.96
N SER A 248 -17.06 67.53 12.73
CA SER A 248 -17.88 68.51 12.00
C SER A 248 -18.86 69.31 12.89
N GLY A 249 -18.66 69.33 14.21
CA GLY A 249 -19.64 69.84 15.18
C GLY A 249 -19.23 71.07 16.01
N GLU A 250 -18.13 71.75 15.70
CA GLU A 250 -17.69 72.94 16.43
C GLU A 250 -17.38 74.07 15.44
N ASP A 251 -18.41 74.78 14.98
CA ASP A 251 -18.31 76.15 14.45
C ASP A 251 -19.75 76.67 14.20
N GLU A 252 -20.42 77.16 15.26
CA GLU A 252 -21.55 78.11 15.20
C GLU A 252 -21.66 78.92 16.50
#